data_AF-A3TI79-F1
#
_entry.id   AF-A3TI79-F1
#
_cell.length_a   1.000
_cell.length_b   1.000
_cell.length_c   1.000
_cell.angle_alpha   90.00
_cell.angle_beta   90.00
_cell.angle_gamma   90.00
#
_symmetry.space_group_name_H-M   'P 1'
#
loop_
_entity.id
_entity.type
_entity.pdbx_description
1 polymer ?
#
loop_
_entity_poly.entity_id
_entity_poly.type
_entity_poly.pdbx_seq_one_letter_code
_entity_poly.pdbx_strand_id
1 'polypeptide(L)'
;MFTRHHALRVVVVTGLATAAGLLLAPTASSRPVPDRAAEQALTALVSQPAAAANSAVPQDFEARFGYRPTVANGLLGDPSGECSSPVPLPAEFTAACRQHDLGYDLLRYAGRSGRALAPDARRSVDTQLGMNLATSCSTREESLSRATCLAWADIAEGFVRINSARQGYDVPESETARSIAPGVSLGVAAAGGVVLLVPGLRRRIGGA
;
A
#
# COMPACT_ATOMS: atom_id res chain seq x y z
N MET A 1 57.77 -16.50 6.72
CA MET A 1 57.14 -15.16 6.75
C MET A 1 55.64 -15.35 6.56
N PHE A 2 54.84 -14.74 7.43
CA PHE A 2 53.49 -15.14 7.86
C PHE A 2 52.43 -15.39 6.78
N THR A 3 51.76 -16.53 6.88
CA THR A 3 50.40 -16.80 6.40
C THR A 3 49.39 -15.90 7.14
N ARG A 4 48.50 -15.22 6.42
CA ARG A 4 47.33 -14.55 7.00
C ARG A 4 46.06 -15.16 6.43
N HIS A 5 45.49 -16.08 7.20
CA HIS A 5 44.11 -16.52 7.05
C HIS A 5 43.18 -15.38 7.48
N HIS A 6 42.41 -14.82 6.54
CA HIS A 6 41.26 -13.99 6.89
C HIS A 6 40.09 -14.91 7.22
N ALA A 7 39.95 -15.24 8.50
CA ALA A 7 38.80 -15.97 9.02
C ALA A 7 37.54 -15.09 8.90
N LEU A 8 36.65 -15.41 7.97
CA LEU A 8 35.29 -14.89 7.97
C LEU A 8 34.56 -15.50 9.17
N ARG A 9 34.23 -14.68 10.16
CA ARG A 9 33.31 -15.06 11.24
C ARG A 9 31.88 -14.89 10.75
N VAL A 10 31.27 -15.97 10.28
CA VAL A 10 29.81 -16.03 10.05
C VAL A 10 29.17 -16.27 11.41
N VAL A 11 28.43 -15.27 11.93
CA VAL A 11 27.57 -15.43 13.10
C VAL A 11 26.23 -15.95 12.60
N VAL A 12 25.98 -17.25 12.75
CA VAL A 12 24.67 -17.85 12.53
C VAL A 12 23.88 -17.73 13.84
N VAL A 13 22.84 -16.91 13.86
CA VAL A 13 21.89 -16.83 14.99
C VAL A 13 20.80 -17.88 14.74
N THR A 14 20.88 -19.02 15.43
CA THR A 14 19.80 -20.01 15.44
C THR A 14 18.77 -19.63 16.49
N GLY A 15 17.62 -19.11 16.05
CA GLY A 15 16.44 -18.92 16.91
C GLY A 15 15.75 -20.26 17.17
N LEU A 16 15.80 -20.75 18.41
CA LEU A 16 15.00 -21.88 18.89
C LEU A 16 13.57 -21.40 19.16
N ALA A 17 12.65 -21.69 18.24
CA ALA A 17 11.21 -21.50 18.46
C ALA A 17 10.62 -22.78 19.07
N THR A 18 10.27 -22.75 20.35
CA THR A 18 9.47 -23.79 21.00
C THR A 18 7.98 -23.55 20.69
N ALA A 19 7.39 -24.41 19.86
CA ALA A 19 5.95 -24.40 19.62
C ALA A 19 5.25 -25.33 20.64
N ALA A 20 4.64 -24.76 21.68
CA ALA A 20 3.68 -25.48 22.51
C ALA A 20 2.32 -25.45 21.81
N GLY A 21 1.90 -26.59 21.24
CA GLY A 21 0.60 -26.72 20.58
C GLY A 21 -0.54 -26.88 21.58
N LEU A 22 -1.36 -25.84 21.75
CA LEU A 22 -2.71 -25.99 22.29
C LEU A 22 -3.64 -26.40 21.15
N LEU A 23 -4.17 -27.63 21.22
CA LEU A 23 -5.24 -28.12 20.33
C LEU A 23 -6.57 -27.50 20.76
N LEU A 24 -6.87 -26.31 20.25
CA LEU A 24 -8.23 -25.76 20.25
C LEU A 24 -9.00 -26.44 19.12
N ALA A 25 -10.10 -27.12 19.44
CA ALA A 25 -11.02 -27.66 18.45
C ALA A 25 -11.52 -26.52 17.54
N PRO A 26 -11.59 -26.71 16.21
CA PRO A 26 -12.13 -25.69 15.32
C PRO A 26 -13.61 -25.54 15.60
N THR A 27 -13.98 -24.50 16.35
CA THR A 27 -15.34 -23.97 16.28
C THR A 27 -15.53 -23.51 14.84
N ALA A 28 -16.47 -24.14 14.12
CA ALA A 28 -16.88 -23.66 12.81
C ALA A 28 -17.42 -22.23 12.97
N SER A 29 -16.55 -21.24 12.81
CA SER A 29 -16.95 -19.85 12.72
C SER A 29 -17.71 -19.73 11.41
N SER A 30 -19.03 -19.61 11.49
CA SER A 30 -19.82 -19.20 10.33
C SER A 30 -19.39 -17.77 10.01
N ARG A 31 -18.43 -17.63 9.08
CA ARG A 31 -18.07 -16.30 8.59
C ARG A 31 -19.34 -15.62 8.09
N PRO A 32 -19.60 -14.35 8.47
CA PRO A 32 -20.73 -13.60 7.95
C PRO A 32 -20.73 -13.63 6.43
N VAL A 33 -21.92 -13.67 5.82
CA VAL A 33 -22.05 -13.59 4.36
C VAL A 33 -21.51 -12.23 3.90
N PRO A 34 -20.51 -12.18 3.00
CA PRO A 34 -19.90 -10.91 2.59
C PRO A 34 -20.91 -9.99 1.90
N ASP A 35 -20.68 -8.69 1.99
CA ASP A 35 -21.48 -7.70 1.29
C ASP A 35 -21.26 -7.79 -0.23
N ARG A 36 -22.28 -8.22 -0.96
CA ARG A 36 -22.19 -8.45 -2.41
C ARG A 36 -22.02 -7.16 -3.21
N ALA A 37 -22.64 -6.06 -2.77
CA ALA A 37 -22.53 -4.79 -3.46
C ALA A 37 -21.10 -4.23 -3.31
N ALA A 38 -20.54 -4.30 -2.11
CA ALA A 38 -19.15 -3.91 -1.87
C ALA A 38 -18.16 -4.81 -2.63
N GLU A 39 -18.37 -6.13 -2.65
CA GLU A 39 -17.54 -7.09 -3.39
C GLU A 39 -17.55 -6.79 -4.90
N GLN A 40 -18.71 -6.51 -5.48
CA GLN A 40 -18.85 -6.13 -6.89
C GLN A 40 -18.17 -4.79 -7.19
N ALA A 41 -18.39 -3.77 -6.35
CA ALA A 41 -17.77 -2.46 -6.48
C ALA A 41 -16.25 -2.54 -6.43
N LEU A 42 -15.70 -3.26 -5.44
CA LEU A 42 -14.26 -3.43 -5.26
C LEU A 42 -13.64 -4.22 -6.43
N THR A 43 -14.31 -5.30 -6.87
CA THR A 43 -13.88 -6.06 -8.05
C THR A 43 -13.83 -5.16 -9.28
N ALA A 44 -14.86 -4.37 -9.53
CA ALA A 44 -14.90 -3.44 -10.65
C ALA A 44 -13.81 -2.36 -10.53
N LEU A 45 -13.60 -1.82 -9.34
CA LEU A 45 -12.58 -0.80 -9.07
C LEU A 45 -11.16 -1.26 -9.43
N VAL A 46 -10.82 -2.52 -9.17
CA VAL A 46 -9.46 -3.05 -9.40
C VAL A 46 -9.27 -3.72 -10.76
N SER A 47 -10.34 -3.95 -11.54
CA SER A 47 -10.24 -4.74 -12.78
C SER A 47 -10.93 -4.12 -13.99
N GLN A 48 -11.69 -3.03 -13.84
CA GLN A 48 -12.48 -2.44 -14.90
C GLN A 48 -12.19 -0.95 -15.09
N PRO A 49 -12.54 -0.36 -16.25
CA PRO A 49 -12.46 1.07 -16.46
C PRO A 49 -13.30 1.87 -15.45
N ALA A 50 -12.88 3.09 -15.14
CA ALA A 50 -13.49 3.93 -14.11
C ALA A 50 -15.02 4.13 -14.26
N ALA A 51 -15.55 4.20 -15.49
CA ALA A 51 -16.99 4.34 -15.73
C ALA A 51 -17.78 3.10 -15.25
N ALA A 52 -17.24 1.91 -15.48
CA ALA A 52 -17.86 0.65 -15.04
C ALA A 52 -17.73 0.48 -13.51
N ALA A 53 -16.55 0.80 -12.95
CA ALA A 53 -16.35 0.84 -11.51
C ALA A 53 -17.32 1.81 -10.81
N ASN A 54 -17.54 3.00 -11.39
CA ASN A 54 -18.44 4.01 -10.82
C ASN A 54 -19.90 3.55 -10.80
N SER A 55 -20.30 2.81 -11.83
CA SER A 55 -21.65 2.24 -11.91
C SER A 55 -21.88 1.10 -10.92
N ALA A 56 -20.81 0.49 -10.40
CA ALA A 56 -20.87 -0.58 -9.41
C ALA A 56 -20.85 -0.08 -7.95
N VAL A 57 -20.57 1.21 -7.71
CA VAL A 57 -20.56 1.79 -6.35
C VAL A 57 -21.95 1.65 -5.70
N PRO A 58 -22.05 1.22 -4.43
CA PRO A 58 -23.33 1.11 -3.74
C PRO A 58 -24.12 2.42 -3.76
N GLN A 59 -25.43 2.36 -4.02
CA GLN A 59 -26.27 3.55 -4.19
C GLN A 59 -26.32 4.45 -2.96
N ASP A 60 -26.21 3.87 -1.77
CA ASP A 60 -26.21 4.58 -0.48
C ASP A 60 -24.79 4.93 0.01
N PHE A 61 -23.75 4.71 -0.79
CA PHE A 61 -22.36 5.01 -0.43
C PHE A 61 -22.19 6.49 -0.03
N GLU A 62 -22.70 7.42 -0.85
CA GLU A 62 -22.63 8.87 -0.58
C GLU A 62 -23.30 9.23 0.75
N ALA A 63 -24.44 8.62 1.08
CA ALA A 63 -25.11 8.87 2.34
C ALA A 63 -24.31 8.37 3.56
N ARG A 64 -23.46 7.34 3.39
CA ARG A 64 -22.65 6.76 4.48
C ARG A 64 -21.26 7.36 4.61
N PHE A 65 -20.67 7.83 3.51
CA PHE A 65 -19.28 8.32 3.45
C PHE A 65 -19.18 9.82 3.18
N GLY A 66 -20.27 10.47 2.75
CA GLY A 66 -20.35 11.93 2.60
C GLY A 66 -19.76 12.48 1.30
N TYR A 67 -19.43 11.61 0.33
CA TYR A 67 -18.89 12.02 -0.97
C TYR A 67 -19.31 11.07 -2.09
N ARG A 68 -19.20 11.56 -3.33
CA ARG A 68 -19.32 10.74 -4.55
C ARG A 68 -17.93 10.52 -5.14
N PRO A 69 -17.57 9.28 -5.51
CA PRO A 69 -16.32 9.03 -6.23
C PRO A 69 -16.22 9.85 -7.51
N THR A 70 -15.01 10.28 -7.85
CA THR A 70 -14.73 11.06 -9.06
C THR A 70 -13.63 10.41 -9.88
N VAL A 71 -13.66 10.67 -11.20
CA VAL A 71 -12.64 10.15 -12.11
C VAL A 71 -11.53 11.17 -12.29
N ALA A 72 -10.29 10.77 -12.05
CA ALA A 72 -9.09 11.56 -12.31
C ALA A 72 -8.01 10.66 -12.92
N ASN A 73 -7.36 11.11 -14.00
CA ASN A 73 -6.34 10.33 -14.73
C ASN A 73 -6.80 8.89 -15.09
N GLY A 74 -8.08 8.73 -15.44
CA GLY A 74 -8.66 7.44 -15.82
C GLY A 74 -8.95 6.50 -14.64
N LEU A 75 -8.71 6.92 -13.40
CA LEU A 75 -8.96 6.16 -12.18
C LEU A 75 -10.15 6.74 -11.42
N LEU A 76 -10.98 5.88 -10.83
CA LEU A 76 -12.08 6.28 -9.95
C LEU A 76 -11.57 6.34 -8.52
N GLY A 77 -11.78 7.45 -7.80
CA GLY A 77 -11.30 7.59 -6.43
C GLY A 77 -12.08 8.57 -5.57
N ASP A 78 -11.70 8.61 -4.29
CA ASP A 78 -12.13 9.63 -3.34
C ASP A 78 -11.61 11.01 -3.79
N PRO A 79 -12.47 12.01 -4.08
CA PRO A 79 -12.03 13.35 -4.51
C PRO A 79 -11.18 14.08 -3.46
N SER A 80 -11.39 13.78 -2.17
CA SER A 80 -10.65 14.34 -1.04
C SER A 80 -9.51 13.45 -0.55
N GLY A 81 -9.36 12.26 -1.12
CA GLY A 81 -8.31 11.31 -0.75
C GLY A 81 -6.90 11.88 -0.96
N GLU A 82 -5.99 11.46 -0.09
CA GLU A 82 -4.60 11.89 -0.05
C GLU A 82 -3.69 10.68 0.13
N CYS A 83 -2.49 10.74 -0.44
CA CYS A 83 -1.54 9.66 -0.20
C CYS A 83 -1.14 9.62 1.28
N SER A 84 -1.52 8.55 1.97
CA SER A 84 -1.18 8.30 3.37
C SER A 84 0.33 8.03 3.54
N SER A 85 1.14 9.09 3.52
CA SER A 85 2.59 9.06 3.61
C SER A 85 3.11 10.17 4.55
N PRO A 86 4.09 9.88 5.42
CA PRO A 86 4.71 10.87 6.29
C PRO A 86 5.61 11.86 5.53
N VAL A 87 5.94 11.55 4.28
CA VAL A 87 6.73 12.41 3.39
C VAL A 87 5.94 12.71 2.11
N PRO A 88 6.12 13.88 1.50
CA PRO A 88 5.51 14.19 0.21
C PRO A 88 5.88 13.13 -0.83
N LEU A 89 4.88 12.60 -1.51
CA LEU A 89 5.05 11.68 -2.64
C LEU A 89 4.95 12.44 -3.97
N PRO A 90 5.46 11.87 -5.07
CA PRO A 90 5.29 12.44 -6.41
C PRO A 90 3.82 12.78 -6.71
N ALA A 91 3.56 13.98 -7.25
CA ALA A 91 2.21 14.49 -7.48
C ALA A 91 1.41 13.63 -8.49
N GLU A 92 2.12 12.96 -9.41
CA GLU A 92 1.51 12.01 -10.33
C GLU A 92 0.84 10.81 -9.64
N PHE A 93 1.11 10.56 -8.35
CA PHE A 93 0.50 9.47 -7.58
C PHE A 93 -0.89 9.80 -7.03
N THR A 94 -1.32 11.07 -7.06
CA THR A 94 -2.58 11.50 -6.43
C THR A 94 -3.78 10.66 -6.87
N ALA A 95 -3.94 10.40 -8.17
CA ALA A 95 -5.07 9.61 -8.66
C ALA A 95 -5.04 8.15 -8.17
N ALA A 96 -3.86 7.54 -8.09
CA ALA A 96 -3.67 6.19 -7.60
C ALA A 96 -4.01 6.08 -6.11
N CYS A 97 -3.55 7.04 -5.29
CA CYS A 97 -3.87 7.10 -3.87
C CYS A 97 -5.37 7.29 -3.62
N ARG A 98 -6.03 8.18 -4.37
CA ARG A 98 -7.48 8.38 -4.26
C ARG A 98 -8.29 7.14 -4.62
N GLN A 99 -7.84 6.35 -5.60
CA GLN A 99 -8.45 5.07 -5.92
C GLN A 99 -8.25 4.05 -4.79
N HIS A 100 -7.07 4.04 -4.16
CA HIS A 100 -6.78 3.18 -3.02
C HIS A 100 -7.66 3.53 -1.80
N ASP A 101 -7.81 4.81 -1.49
CA ASP A 101 -8.69 5.29 -0.41
C ASP A 101 -10.14 4.86 -0.65
N LEU A 102 -10.65 5.01 -1.88
CA LEU A 102 -11.98 4.51 -2.24
C LEU A 102 -12.10 2.99 -2.04
N GLY A 103 -11.08 2.22 -2.42
CA GLY A 103 -11.04 0.78 -2.18
C GLY A 103 -11.12 0.44 -0.68
N TYR A 104 -10.42 1.20 0.16
CA TYR A 104 -10.49 1.06 1.62
C TYR A 104 -11.85 1.43 2.18
N ASP A 105 -12.49 2.46 1.63
CA ASP A 105 -13.83 2.85 2.03
C ASP A 105 -14.91 1.84 1.62
N LEU A 106 -14.75 1.16 0.48
CA LEU A 106 -15.60 0.01 0.13
C LEU A 106 -15.41 -1.17 1.09
N LEU A 107 -14.18 -1.43 1.57
CA LEU A 107 -13.93 -2.43 2.61
C LEU A 107 -14.59 -2.05 3.94
N ARG A 108 -14.49 -0.78 4.34
CA ARG A 108 -15.15 -0.24 5.54
C ARG A 108 -16.67 -0.24 5.41
N TYR A 109 -17.20 0.03 4.22
CA TYR A 109 -18.63 -0.04 3.93
C TYR A 109 -19.19 -1.44 4.27
N ALA A 110 -18.50 -2.49 3.80
CA ALA A 110 -18.85 -3.88 4.10
C ALA A 110 -18.67 -4.21 5.60
N GLY A 111 -17.56 -3.76 6.19
CA GLY A 111 -17.23 -3.96 7.61
C GLY A 111 -18.25 -3.37 8.58
N ARG A 112 -18.68 -2.12 8.35
CA ARG A 112 -19.69 -1.42 9.19
C ARG A 112 -21.05 -2.12 9.20
N SER A 113 -21.34 -2.92 8.18
CA SER A 113 -22.58 -3.68 8.06
C SER A 113 -22.48 -5.09 8.69
N GLY A 114 -21.35 -5.43 9.32
CA GLY A 114 -21.07 -6.78 9.85
C GLY A 114 -20.84 -7.83 8.76
N ARG A 115 -20.60 -7.39 7.52
CA ARG A 115 -20.49 -8.24 6.31
C ARG A 115 -19.14 -8.03 5.63
N ALA A 116 -18.08 -7.95 6.44
CA ALA A 116 -16.71 -7.72 6.00
C ALA A 116 -16.32 -8.69 4.86
N LEU A 117 -15.55 -8.17 3.90
CA LEU A 117 -15.01 -8.98 2.82
C LEU A 117 -13.84 -9.83 3.30
N ALA A 118 -13.48 -10.85 2.53
CA ALA A 118 -12.32 -11.68 2.82
C ALA A 118 -11.01 -10.87 2.72
N PRO A 119 -9.95 -11.26 3.45
CA PRO A 119 -8.63 -10.60 3.42
C PRO A 119 -8.06 -10.32 2.01
N ASP A 120 -8.37 -11.18 1.04
CA ASP A 120 -7.88 -11.02 -0.33
C ASP A 120 -8.46 -9.79 -1.04
N ALA A 121 -9.61 -9.29 -0.61
CA ALA A 121 -10.16 -8.03 -1.11
C ALA A 121 -9.28 -6.83 -0.73
N ARG A 122 -8.67 -6.82 0.46
CA ARG A 122 -7.70 -5.79 0.84
C ARG A 122 -6.38 -5.96 0.08
N ARG A 123 -5.94 -7.20 -0.12
CA ARG A 123 -4.73 -7.48 -0.93
C ARG A 123 -4.87 -6.99 -2.37
N SER A 124 -6.04 -7.17 -2.98
CA SER A 124 -6.26 -6.73 -4.36
C SER A 124 -6.24 -5.21 -4.49
N VAL A 125 -6.81 -4.49 -3.52
CA VAL A 125 -6.73 -3.02 -3.46
C VAL A 125 -5.28 -2.55 -3.29
N ASP A 126 -4.53 -3.14 -2.36
CA ASP A 126 -3.11 -2.79 -2.14
C ASP A 126 -2.24 -3.12 -3.37
N THR A 127 -2.53 -4.23 -4.05
CA THR A 127 -1.83 -4.64 -5.30
C THR A 127 -2.12 -3.65 -6.42
N GLN A 128 -3.38 -3.24 -6.57
CA GLN A 128 -3.78 -2.27 -7.58
C GLN A 128 -3.16 -0.89 -7.36
N LEU A 129 -2.96 -0.49 -6.10
CA LEU A 129 -2.19 0.71 -5.77
C LEU A 129 -0.78 0.62 -6.36
N GLY A 130 -0.03 -0.45 -6.10
CA GLY A 130 1.32 -0.63 -6.63
C GLY A 130 1.37 -0.55 -8.16
N MET A 131 0.43 -1.22 -8.84
CA MET A 131 0.30 -1.16 -10.30
C MET A 131 0.04 0.28 -10.80
N ASN A 132 -0.92 0.99 -10.21
CA ASN A 132 -1.27 2.34 -10.61
C ASN A 132 -0.14 3.36 -10.34
N LEU A 133 0.59 3.20 -9.22
CA LEU A 133 1.78 4.02 -8.91
C LEU A 133 2.86 3.81 -9.97
N ALA A 134 3.17 2.56 -10.31
CA ALA A 134 4.15 2.23 -11.35
C ALA A 134 3.73 2.77 -12.73
N THR A 135 2.44 2.65 -13.10
CA THR A 135 1.91 3.22 -14.34
C THR A 135 2.04 4.74 -14.38
N SER A 136 1.83 5.43 -13.26
CA SER A 136 1.95 6.90 -13.18
C SER A 136 3.36 7.39 -13.52
N CYS A 137 4.38 6.58 -13.22
CA CYS A 137 5.77 6.87 -13.56
C CYS A 137 6.09 6.82 -15.06
N SER A 138 5.22 6.25 -15.89
CA SER A 138 5.41 6.20 -17.35
C SER A 138 5.43 7.59 -18.01
N THR A 139 4.88 8.60 -17.32
CA THR A 139 4.86 10.00 -17.76
C THR A 139 6.25 10.67 -17.74
N ARG A 140 7.23 10.08 -17.04
CA ARG A 140 8.60 10.60 -16.97
C ARG A 140 9.44 10.05 -18.12
N GLU A 141 9.87 10.95 -19.01
CA GLU A 141 10.70 10.60 -20.18
C GLU A 141 12.14 10.21 -19.79
N GLU A 142 12.73 11.00 -18.89
CA GLU A 142 14.11 10.80 -18.46
C GLU A 142 14.28 9.52 -17.62
N SER A 143 15.23 8.68 -18.02
CA SER A 143 15.42 7.34 -17.45
C SER A 143 15.67 7.36 -15.93
N LEU A 144 16.54 8.25 -15.45
CA LEU A 144 16.84 8.42 -14.02
C LEU A 144 15.64 8.96 -13.24
N SER A 145 14.88 9.89 -13.83
CA SER A 145 13.69 10.47 -13.21
C SER A 145 12.59 9.42 -13.06
N ARG A 146 12.39 8.59 -14.10
CA ARG A 146 11.46 7.45 -14.09
C ARG A 146 11.89 6.38 -13.09
N ALA A 147 13.17 6.03 -13.04
CA ALA A 147 13.69 5.08 -12.06
C ALA A 147 13.46 5.56 -10.61
N THR A 148 13.68 6.86 -10.36
CA THR A 148 13.40 7.47 -9.04
C THR A 148 11.91 7.43 -8.70
N CYS A 149 11.03 7.64 -9.67
CA CYS A 149 9.59 7.49 -9.47
C CYS A 149 9.20 6.06 -9.10
N LEU A 150 9.72 5.07 -9.82
CA LEU A 150 9.44 3.65 -9.54
C LEU A 150 9.91 3.26 -8.14
N ALA A 151 11.08 3.76 -7.70
CA ALA A 151 11.54 3.55 -6.33
C ALA A 151 10.56 4.14 -5.29
N TRP A 152 9.97 5.31 -5.55
CA TRP A 152 8.93 5.87 -4.68
C TRP A 152 7.63 5.07 -4.71
N ALA A 153 7.25 4.52 -5.86
CA ALA A 153 6.10 3.63 -5.98
C ALA A 153 6.27 2.38 -5.11
N ASP A 154 7.43 1.71 -5.20
CA ASP A 154 7.76 0.52 -4.42
C ASP A 154 7.77 0.80 -2.91
N ILE A 155 8.34 1.95 -2.50
CA ILE A 155 8.35 2.36 -1.09
C ILE A 155 6.93 2.56 -0.58
N ALA A 156 6.09 3.31 -1.32
CA ALA A 156 4.71 3.59 -0.91
C ALA A 156 3.86 2.32 -0.81
N GLU A 157 3.92 1.45 -1.82
CA GLU A 157 3.24 0.15 -1.80
C GLU A 157 3.72 -0.72 -0.63
N GLY A 158 5.04 -0.78 -0.41
CA GLY A 158 5.65 -1.56 0.66
C GLY A 158 5.14 -1.16 2.05
N PHE A 159 5.05 0.15 2.32
CA PHE A 159 4.50 0.65 3.58
C PHE A 159 3.04 0.24 3.79
N VAL A 160 2.20 0.41 2.77
CA VAL A 160 0.79 0.02 2.82
C VAL A 160 0.66 -1.48 3.08
N ARG A 161 1.40 -2.31 2.35
CA ARG A 161 1.37 -3.77 2.50
C ARG A 161 1.86 -4.23 3.87
N ILE A 162 2.90 -3.60 4.42
CA ILE A 162 3.36 -3.88 5.79
C ILE A 162 2.26 -3.52 6.79
N ASN A 163 1.60 -2.38 6.62
CA ASN A 163 0.52 -1.98 7.50
C ASN A 163 -0.68 -2.93 7.41
N SER A 164 -1.08 -3.30 6.19
CA SER A 164 -2.14 -4.28 5.96
C SER A 164 -1.80 -5.64 6.56
N ALA A 165 -0.56 -6.10 6.43
CA ALA A 165 -0.11 -7.35 7.05
C ALA A 165 -0.17 -7.28 8.58
N ARG A 166 0.25 -6.17 9.18
CA ARG A 166 0.15 -5.95 10.63
C ARG A 166 -1.30 -5.97 11.12
N GLN A 167 -2.23 -5.45 10.31
CA GLN A 167 -3.67 -5.48 10.58
C GLN A 167 -4.35 -6.81 10.14
N GLY A 168 -3.58 -7.86 9.80
CA GLY A 168 -4.13 -9.15 9.39
C GLY A 168 -4.91 -9.12 8.07
N TYR A 169 -4.77 -8.06 7.28
CA TYR A 169 -5.56 -7.74 6.10
C TYR A 169 -7.07 -7.64 6.37
N ASP A 170 -7.47 -7.34 7.62
CA ASP A 170 -8.86 -7.10 7.98
C ASP A 170 -9.35 -5.73 7.46
N VAL A 171 -10.59 -5.36 7.79
CA VAL A 171 -11.19 -4.05 7.50
C VAL A 171 -10.20 -2.94 7.92
N PRO A 172 -9.80 -2.04 6.99
CA PRO A 172 -8.79 -1.03 7.29
C PRO A 172 -9.21 -0.11 8.45
N GLU A 173 -8.40 -0.11 9.51
CA GLU A 173 -8.59 0.79 10.64
C GLU A 173 -8.16 2.22 10.28
N SER A 174 -8.84 3.22 10.85
CA SER A 174 -8.39 4.61 10.79
C SER A 174 -7.29 4.81 11.84
N GLU A 175 -6.06 4.97 11.41
CA GLU A 175 -4.91 5.11 12.29
C GLU A 175 -4.49 6.58 12.42
N THR A 176 -4.13 6.99 13.63
CA THR A 176 -3.51 8.31 13.84
C THR A 176 -2.00 8.20 13.60
N ALA A 177 -1.33 9.29 13.22
CA ALA A 177 0.13 9.29 13.02
C ALA A 177 0.92 8.68 14.21
N ARG A 178 0.36 8.74 15.43
CA ARG A 178 0.94 8.17 16.65
C ARG A 178 0.94 6.63 16.69
N SER A 179 0.01 5.96 16.00
CA SER A 179 -0.02 4.48 15.92
C SER A 179 0.89 3.92 14.82
N ILE A 180 1.37 4.75 13.89
CA ILE A 180 2.26 4.37 12.78
C ILE A 180 3.75 4.44 13.18
N ALA A 181 4.07 5.07 14.31
CA ALA A 181 5.44 5.35 14.77
C ALA A 181 6.43 4.14 14.74
N PRO A 182 6.03 2.88 15.04
CA PRO A 182 6.96 1.75 14.95
C PRO A 182 7.37 1.37 13.50
N GLY A 183 6.58 1.74 12.49
CA GLY A 183 6.82 1.39 11.08
C GLY A 183 7.67 2.40 10.31
N VAL A 184 7.60 3.70 10.68
CA VAL A 184 8.26 4.80 9.95
C VAL A 184 9.79 4.73 10.01
N SER A 185 10.35 4.17 11.09
CA SER A 185 11.81 4.07 11.29
C SER A 185 12.56 3.22 10.25
N LEU A 186 11.87 2.32 9.53
CA LEU A 186 12.51 1.44 8.55
C LEU A 186 12.57 2.01 7.12
N GLY A 187 11.55 2.73 6.64
CA GLY A 187 11.56 3.20 5.24
C GLY A 187 12.29 4.53 5.00
N VAL A 188 12.49 5.37 6.03
CA VAL A 188 13.33 6.58 5.90
C VAL A 188 14.79 6.20 5.62
N ALA A 189 15.27 5.07 6.16
CA ALA A 189 16.61 4.55 5.87
C ALA A 189 16.76 4.07 4.42
N ALA A 190 15.71 3.48 3.83
CA ALA A 190 15.70 3.04 2.44
C ALA A 190 15.71 4.24 1.46
N ALA A 191 14.91 5.28 1.74
CA ALA A 191 14.90 6.51 0.94
C ALA A 191 16.22 7.30 1.04
N GLY A 192 16.84 7.35 2.24
CA GLY A 192 18.15 7.97 2.44
C GLY A 192 19.29 7.25 1.70
N GLY A 193 19.19 5.93 1.53
CA GLY A 193 20.18 5.14 0.78
C GLY A 193 20.20 5.44 -0.72
N VAL A 194 19.05 5.72 -1.33
CA VAL A 194 18.95 6.05 -2.77
C VAL A 194 19.63 7.39 -3.10
N VAL A 195 19.56 8.37 -2.20
CA VAL A 195 20.23 9.69 -2.38
C VAL A 195 21.75 9.57 -2.27
N LEU A 196 22.27 8.61 -1.51
CA LEU A 196 23.71 8.46 -1.25
C LEU A 196 24.46 7.61 -2.29
N LEU A 197 23.74 6.91 -3.19
CA LEU A 197 24.32 6.00 -4.19
C LEU A 197 24.45 6.60 -5.59
N VAL A 198 24.23 7.91 -5.78
CA VAL A 198 24.55 8.63 -7.03
C VAL A 198 25.80 9.49 -6.82
N PRO A 199 27.02 8.99 -7.12
CA PRO A 199 28.26 9.72 -6.86
C PRO A 199 28.45 10.95 -7.77
N GLY A 200 27.59 11.15 -8.77
CA GLY A 200 27.77 12.11 -9.85
C GLY A 200 27.25 13.52 -9.60
N LEU A 201 26.34 13.75 -8.64
CA LEU A 201 25.71 15.07 -8.48
C LEU A 201 26.54 16.07 -7.65
N ARG A 202 27.53 15.60 -6.89
CA ARG A 202 28.43 16.48 -6.12
C ARG A 202 29.51 17.18 -6.95
N ARG A 203 29.78 16.75 -8.19
CA ARG A 203 30.91 17.29 -8.98
C ARG A 203 30.57 18.44 -9.94
N ARG A 204 29.31 18.90 -10.05
CA ARG A 204 28.93 19.98 -10.98
C ARG A 204 28.50 21.31 -10.37
N ILE A 205 28.60 21.48 -9.05
CA ILE A 205 28.23 22.76 -8.38
C ILE A 205 29.48 23.48 -7.78
N GLY A 206 30.69 22.94 -7.97
CA GLY A 206 31.92 23.47 -7.38
C GLY A 206 33.02 23.83 -8.36
N GLY A 207 32.70 24.31 -9.56
CA GLY A 207 33.69 24.71 -10.56
C GLY A 207 33.21 25.91 -11.37
N ALA A 208 33.28 27.08 -10.75
CA ALA A 208 33.46 28.37 -11.42
C ALA A 208 34.92 28.79 -11.19
#